data_AF-A0A7U6KH31-F1
#
_entry.id   AF-A0A7U6KH31-F1
#
_cell.length_a   1.000
_cell.length_b   1.000
_cell.length_c   1.000
_cell.angle_alpha   90.00
_cell.angle_beta   90.00
_cell.angle_gamma   90.00
#
_symmetry.space_group_name_H-M   'P 1'
#
loop_
_entity.id
_entity.type
_entity.pdbx_description
1 polymer ?
#
loop_
_entity_poly.entity_id
_entity_poly.type
_entity_poly.pdbx_seq_one_letter_code
_entity_poly.pdbx_strand_id
1 'polypeptide(L)'
;MKLTKEEVKYLLSPEFVSVRGELEIAFYLEGDAQYSECWMGKMPNSEKPDQEIFWYGLVEDGTQSYNYSTAEELLQAKVFYGKDLLGILEQINWYSLDASNFEEMWNYYQGNID
;
A
#
# COMPACT_ATOMS: atom_id res chain seq x y z
N MET A 1 -7.11 -5.36 9.54
CA MET A 1 -6.17 -6.51 9.51
C MET A 1 -4.76 -6.01 9.83
N LYS A 2 -3.87 -6.89 10.30
CA LYS A 2 -2.42 -6.64 10.44
C LYS A 2 -1.68 -7.50 9.41
N LEU A 3 -0.60 -6.96 8.83
CA LEU A 3 0.24 -7.66 7.87
C LEU A 3 1.65 -7.80 8.44
N THR A 4 2.32 -8.89 8.07
CA THR A 4 3.75 -9.08 8.25
C THR A 4 4.55 -8.24 7.25
N LYS A 5 5.86 -8.09 7.50
CA LYS A 5 6.76 -7.38 6.58
C LYS A 5 6.85 -8.09 5.23
N GLU A 6 6.82 -9.41 5.25
CA GLU A 6 6.85 -10.29 4.09
C GLU A 6 5.59 -10.10 3.24
N GLU A 7 4.40 -10.02 3.84
CA GLU A 7 3.15 -9.79 3.12
C GLU A 7 3.09 -8.40 2.48
N VAL A 8 3.54 -7.36 3.19
CA VAL A 8 3.65 -6.02 2.60
C VAL A 8 4.61 -6.01 1.40
N LYS A 9 5.75 -6.68 1.52
CA LYS A 9 6.71 -6.80 0.41
C LYS A 9 6.14 -7.60 -0.76
N TYR A 10 5.37 -8.66 -0.47
CA TYR A 10 4.72 -9.47 -1.49
C TYR A 10 3.67 -8.67 -2.27
N LEU A 11 2.80 -7.91 -1.58
CA LEU A 11 1.83 -7.03 -2.23
C LEU A 11 2.48 -6.05 -3.23
N LEU A 12 3.67 -5.53 -2.88
CA LEU A 12 4.42 -4.62 -3.73
C LEU A 12 5.36 -5.34 -4.73
N SER A 13 5.44 -6.66 -4.73
CA SER A 13 6.33 -7.40 -5.62
C SER A 13 5.75 -7.47 -7.03
N PRO A 14 6.57 -7.70 -8.06
CA PRO A 14 6.09 -7.97 -9.42
C PRO A 14 5.23 -9.24 -9.54
N GLU A 15 5.32 -10.16 -8.56
CA GLU A 15 4.55 -11.41 -8.57
C GLU A 15 3.10 -11.19 -8.17
N PHE A 16 2.83 -10.17 -7.35
CA PHE A 16 1.48 -9.78 -7.01
C PHE A 16 0.87 -8.96 -8.15
N VAL A 17 -0.20 -9.51 -8.73
CA VAL A 17 -0.97 -8.89 -9.81
C VAL A 17 -2.38 -8.63 -9.31
N SER A 18 -2.73 -7.34 -9.20
CA SER A 18 -4.09 -6.94 -8.87
C SER A 18 -5.05 -7.31 -10.00
N VAL A 19 -6.26 -7.78 -9.66
CA VAL A 19 -7.35 -7.99 -10.61
C VAL A 19 -7.83 -6.69 -11.27
N ARG A 20 -7.55 -5.53 -10.67
CA ARG A 20 -7.88 -4.22 -11.23
C ARG A 20 -6.80 -3.69 -12.19
N GLY A 21 -5.65 -4.35 -12.28
CA GLY A 21 -4.49 -3.87 -13.03
C GLY A 21 -3.69 -2.76 -12.33
N GLU A 22 -4.23 -2.19 -11.27
CA GLU A 22 -3.59 -1.28 -10.33
C GLU A 22 -3.83 -1.80 -8.92
N LEU A 23 -2.79 -1.84 -8.10
CA LEU A 23 -2.92 -2.17 -6.69
C LEU A 23 -3.21 -0.89 -5.92
N GLU A 24 -4.29 -0.90 -5.14
CA GLU A 24 -4.60 0.14 -4.17
C GLU A 24 -4.87 -0.48 -2.80
N ILE A 25 -4.20 0.03 -1.77
CA ILE A 25 -4.34 -0.42 -0.38
C ILE A 25 -4.66 0.80 0.47
N ALA A 26 -5.76 0.75 1.21
CA ALA A 26 -6.10 1.77 2.19
C ALA A 26 -5.82 1.31 3.61
N PHE A 27 -5.25 2.22 4.40
CA PHE A 27 -4.83 1.97 5.77
C PHE A 27 -4.93 3.24 6.62
N TYR A 28 -4.84 3.06 7.95
CA TYR A 28 -4.69 4.17 8.90
C TYR A 28 -3.71 3.78 10.00
N LEU A 29 -3.16 4.78 10.70
CA LEU A 29 -2.35 4.57 11.89
C LEU A 29 -3.21 4.68 13.15
N GLU A 30 -3.15 3.66 14.00
CA GLU A 30 -3.95 3.61 15.21
C GLU A 30 -3.64 4.77 16.16
N GLY A 31 -4.66 5.55 16.48
CA GLY A 31 -4.54 6.70 17.37
C GLY A 31 -3.86 7.93 16.75
N ASP A 32 -3.59 7.94 15.44
CA ASP A 32 -3.03 9.09 14.74
C ASP A 32 -4.10 9.86 13.95
N ALA A 33 -4.23 11.16 14.24
CA ALA A 33 -5.22 12.01 13.59
C ALA A 33 -4.77 12.54 12.21
N GLN A 34 -3.46 12.54 11.92
CA GLN A 34 -2.95 12.97 10.61
C GLN A 34 -3.08 11.84 9.59
N TYR A 35 -2.69 10.63 9.99
CA TYR A 35 -2.71 9.45 9.15
C TYR A 35 -3.93 8.56 9.44
N SER A 36 -5.10 9.20 9.52
CA SER A 36 -6.38 8.51 9.75
C SER A 36 -6.99 7.92 8.48
N GLU A 37 -6.53 8.37 7.31
CA GLU A 37 -6.95 7.88 6.00
C GLU A 37 -5.78 8.00 5.01
N CYS A 38 -5.15 6.86 4.73
CA CYS A 38 -4.00 6.78 3.84
C CYS A 38 -4.23 5.72 2.77
N TRP A 39 -3.54 5.91 1.64
CA TRP A 39 -3.49 5.00 0.53
C TRP A 39 -2.05 4.75 0.09
N MET A 40 -1.80 3.55 -0.39
CA MET A 40 -0.57 3.18 -1.07
C MET A 40 -0.84 2.17 -2.17
N GLY A 41 0.08 2.05 -3.11
CA GLY A 41 -0.13 1.11 -4.19
C GLY A 41 0.98 1.10 -5.22
N LYS A 42 0.69 0.39 -6.30
CA LYS A 42 1.48 0.39 -7.51
C LYS A 42 0.59 0.33 -8.74
N MET A 43 0.99 1.00 -9.82
CA MET A 43 0.26 1.02 -11.08
C MET A 43 1.23 1.03 -12.27
N PRO A 44 0.82 0.57 -13.46
CA PRO A 44 1.63 0.70 -14.66
C PRO A 44 1.99 2.16 -14.95
N ASN A 45 3.22 2.41 -15.38
CA ASN A 45 3.64 3.74 -15.82
C ASN A 45 3.15 3.99 -17.25
N SER A 46 2.25 4.96 -17.42
CA SER A 46 1.67 5.30 -18.73
C SER A 46 2.69 5.86 -19.73
N GLU A 47 3.78 6.46 -19.26
CA GLU A 47 4.87 6.98 -20.10
C GLU A 47 5.94 5.92 -20.38
N LYS A 48 6.08 4.92 -19.51
CA LYS A 48 7.07 3.83 -19.60
C LYS A 48 6.40 2.49 -19.30
N PRO A 49 5.71 1.87 -20.28
CA PRO A 49 4.85 0.70 -20.03
C PRO A 49 5.54 -0.55 -19.47
N ASP A 50 6.88 -0.59 -19.49
CA ASP A 50 7.73 -1.62 -18.90
C ASP A 50 8.04 -1.37 -17.42
N GLN A 51 7.53 -0.27 -16.84
CA GLN A 51 7.79 0.17 -15.47
C GLN A 51 6.48 0.31 -14.68
N GLU A 52 6.58 0.14 -13.37
CA GLU A 52 5.53 0.47 -12.41
C GLU A 52 5.87 1.80 -11.72
N ILE A 53 4.83 2.51 -11.27
CA ILE A 53 4.94 3.63 -10.33
C ILE A 53 4.41 3.12 -9.00
N PHE A 54 5.22 3.30 -7.95
CA PHE A 54 4.85 3.03 -6.57
C PHE A 54 4.45 4.33 -5.90
N TRP A 55 3.41 4.35 -5.08
CA TRP A 55 2.87 5.62 -4.62
C TRP A 55 2.29 5.58 -3.21
N TYR A 56 2.25 6.77 -2.60
CA TYR A 56 1.53 7.10 -1.37
C TYR A 56 0.56 8.25 -1.62
N GLY A 57 -0.60 8.21 -0.96
CA GLY A 57 -1.42 9.36 -0.65
C GLY A 57 -1.75 9.33 0.84
N LEU A 58 -1.13 10.19 1.65
CA LEU A 58 -1.15 10.01 3.12
C LEU A 58 -2.19 10.86 3.85
N VAL A 59 -2.80 11.82 3.18
CA VAL A 59 -3.82 12.71 3.75
C VAL A 59 -4.89 12.99 2.70
N GLU A 60 -6.12 13.21 3.15
CA GLU A 60 -7.31 13.41 2.31
C GLU A 60 -7.19 14.62 1.36
N ASP A 61 -6.48 15.68 1.79
CA ASP A 61 -6.30 16.90 0.99
C ASP A 61 -5.27 16.76 -0.15
N GLY A 62 -4.63 15.60 -0.29
CA GLY A 62 -3.66 15.30 -1.34
C GLY A 62 -2.32 16.03 -1.21
N THR A 63 -2.08 16.78 -0.13
CA THR A 63 -0.81 17.51 0.06
C THR A 63 0.38 16.59 0.32
N GLN A 64 0.13 15.35 0.72
CA GLN A 64 1.15 14.33 0.95
C GLN A 64 0.99 13.15 -0.01
N SER A 65 1.10 13.45 -1.31
CA SER A 65 1.18 12.45 -2.37
C SER A 65 2.61 12.32 -2.89
N TYR A 66 3.10 11.09 -2.98
CA TYR A 66 4.47 10.79 -3.38
C TYR A 66 4.50 9.63 -4.38
N ASN A 67 5.39 9.73 -5.37
CA ASN A 67 5.64 8.67 -6.34
C ASN A 67 7.11 8.22 -6.26
N TYR A 68 7.32 6.92 -6.44
CA TYR A 68 8.61 6.25 -6.38
C TYR A 68 8.76 5.32 -7.59
N SER A 69 10.00 5.08 -7.99
CA SER A 69 10.32 4.22 -9.14
C SER A 69 10.46 2.75 -8.74
N THR A 70 10.62 2.46 -7.45
CA THR A 70 10.75 1.09 -6.93
C THR A 70 9.97 0.89 -5.64
N ALA A 71 9.59 -0.36 -5.36
CA ALA A 71 9.02 -0.76 -4.07
C ALA A 71 9.98 -0.46 -2.90
N GLU A 72 11.29 -0.60 -3.11
CA GLU A 72 12.30 -0.32 -2.07
C GLU A 72 12.32 1.15 -1.68
N GLU A 73 12.27 2.06 -2.66
CA GLU A 73 12.20 3.50 -2.42
C GLU A 73 10.95 3.86 -1.61
N LEU A 74 9.79 3.30 -1.97
CA LEU A 74 8.55 3.49 -1.21
C LEU A 74 8.69 2.98 0.23
N LEU A 75 9.21 1.77 0.41
CA LEU A 75 9.33 1.12 1.72
C LEU A 75 10.37 1.78 2.64
N GLN A 76 11.35 2.50 2.10
CA GLN A 76 12.37 3.23 2.86
C GLN A 76 12.03 4.72 3.04
N ALA A 77 10.96 5.20 2.42
CA ALA A 77 10.56 6.60 2.49
C ALA A 77 10.16 6.99 3.91
N LYS A 78 10.83 8.00 4.48
CA LYS A 78 10.66 8.46 5.86
C LYS A 78 9.48 9.42 6.04
N VAL A 79 8.32 9.04 5.51
CA VAL A 79 7.14 9.92 5.39
C VAL A 79 6.23 9.89 6.63
N PHE A 80 6.44 8.97 7.57
CA PHE A 80 5.64 8.86 8.80
C PHE A 80 6.40 9.45 9.99
N TYR A 81 6.38 10.78 10.14
CA TYR A 81 7.16 11.51 11.16
C TYR A 81 8.66 11.12 11.19
N GLY A 82 9.27 10.95 10.01
CA GLY A 82 10.67 10.56 9.88
C GLY A 82 10.93 9.04 9.99
N LYS A 83 9.88 8.23 10.13
CA LYS A 83 9.94 6.76 10.04
C LYS A 83 9.44 6.28 8.68
N ASP A 84 9.92 5.11 8.29
CA ASP A 84 9.43 4.37 7.13
C ASP A 84 8.26 3.44 7.48
N LEU A 85 7.60 2.89 6.44
CA LEU A 85 6.42 2.03 6.59
C LEU A 85 6.69 0.79 7.44
N LEU A 86 7.86 0.16 7.29
CA LEU A 86 8.19 -1.05 8.03
C LEU A 86 8.52 -0.75 9.50
N GLY A 87 8.97 0.47 9.80
CA GLY A 87 9.22 0.99 11.14
C GLY A 87 7.95 1.38 11.90
N ILE A 88 6.83 1.56 11.21
CA ILE A 88 5.52 1.84 11.82
C ILE A 88 4.50 0.70 11.68
N LEU A 89 4.88 -0.43 11.07
CA LEU A 89 3.97 -1.51 10.67
C LEU A 89 2.99 -1.97 11.77
N GLU A 90 3.45 -2.10 13.00
CA GLU A 90 2.61 -2.53 14.15
C GLU A 90 1.44 -1.56 14.44
N GLN A 91 1.58 -0.28 14.09
CA GLN A 91 0.55 0.75 14.26
C GLN A 91 -0.44 0.79 13.10
N ILE A 92 -0.13 0.16 11.97
CA ILE A 92 -0.96 0.21 10.76
C ILE A 92 -2.18 -0.70 10.92
N ASN A 93 -3.34 -0.22 10.52
CA ASN A 93 -4.54 -1.02 10.31
C ASN A 93 -4.93 -0.96 8.83
N TRP A 94 -4.82 -2.10 8.16
CA TRP A 94 -5.19 -2.29 6.76
C TRP A 94 -6.66 -2.63 6.67
N TYR A 95 -7.42 -1.88 5.86
CA TYR A 95 -8.89 -2.02 5.82
C TYR A 95 -9.49 -2.11 4.42
N SER A 96 -8.79 -1.64 3.38
CA SER A 96 -9.20 -1.83 1.99
C SER A 96 -8.06 -2.36 1.14
N LEU A 97 -8.35 -3.34 0.28
CA LEU A 97 -7.48 -3.84 -0.78
C LEU A 97 -8.29 -3.84 -2.08
N ASP A 98 -7.79 -3.12 -3.09
CA ASP A 98 -8.42 -2.95 -4.40
C ASP A 98 -9.88 -2.47 -4.30
N ALA A 99 -10.11 -1.46 -3.45
CA ALA A 99 -11.43 -0.87 -3.16
C ALA A 99 -12.46 -1.85 -2.60
N SER A 100 -12.01 -2.95 -2.00
CA SER A 100 -12.84 -3.94 -1.31
C SER A 100 -12.33 -4.18 0.11
N ASN A 101 -13.12 -4.83 0.97
CA ASN A 101 -12.66 -5.19 2.32
C ASN A 101 -11.33 -5.93 2.23
N PHE A 102 -10.35 -5.51 3.03
CA PHE A 102 -8.99 -6.05 2.93
C PHE A 102 -8.95 -7.57 3.11
N GLU A 103 -9.62 -8.10 4.15
CA GLU A 103 -9.56 -9.53 4.49
C GLU A 103 -10.23 -10.40 3.44
N GLU A 104 -11.40 -9.97 2.93
CA GLU A 104 -12.10 -10.67 1.85
C GLU A 104 -11.25 -10.74 0.58
N MET A 105 -10.68 -9.60 0.15
CA MET A 105 -9.89 -9.54 -1.06
C MET A 105 -8.54 -10.25 -0.91
N TRP A 106 -7.95 -10.19 0.28
CA TRP A 106 -6.72 -10.92 0.59
C TRP A 106 -6.92 -12.44 0.52
N ASN A 107 -8.01 -12.96 1.10
CA ASN A 107 -8.36 -14.38 1.00
C ASN A 107 -8.58 -14.82 -0.44
N TYR A 108 -9.25 -13.97 -1.25
CA TYR A 108 -9.40 -14.20 -2.68
C TYR A 108 -8.04 -14.35 -3.38
N TYR A 109 -7.09 -13.43 -3.13
CA TYR A 109 -5.74 -13.50 -3.72
C TYR A 109 -4.93 -14.71 -3.26
N GLN A 110 -5.16 -15.20 -2.04
CA GLN A 110 -4.53 -16.41 -1.54
C GLN A 110 -5.15 -17.71 -2.11
N GLY A 111 -6.24 -17.61 -2.87
CA GLY A 111 -7.00 -18.78 -3.32
C GLY A 111 -7.77 -19.47 -2.20
N ASN A 112 -7.94 -18.80 -1.06
CA ASN A 112 -8.69 -19.27 0.11
C ASN A 112 -10.15 -18.86 -0.02
N ILE A 113 -10.82 -19.37 -1.05
CA ILE A 113 -12.24 -19.12 -1.30
C ILE A 113 -13.02 -20.32 -0.75
N ASP A 114 -13.82 -20.10 0.30
CA ASP A 114 -14.82 -21.08 0.77
C ASP A 114 -15.99 -21.22 -0.21
#